data_AF-A0A7V1M7T7-F1
#
_entry.id   AF-A0A7V1M7T7-F1
#
_cell.length_a   1.000
_cell.length_b   1.000
_cell.length_c   1.000
_cell.angle_alpha   90.00
_cell.angle_beta   90.00
_cell.angle_gamma   90.00
#
_symmetry.space_group_name_H-M   'P 1'
#
loop_
_entity.id
_entity.type
_entity.pdbx_description
1 polymer ?
#
loop_
_entity_poly.entity_id
_entity_poly.type
_entity_poly.pdbx_seq_one_letter_code
_entity_poly.pdbx_strand_id
1 'polypeptide(L)' 'LENNLCQSPHWGYVLEGELTVTYADGTEEVVHEQELFYWPPGHTVRVSRDAELILFSPQREHNTVINHIISQMK' A
#
# COMPACT_ATOMS: atom_id res chain seq x y z
N LEU A 1 5.52 -1.87 -12.63
CA LEU A 1 5.14 -0.47 -12.27
C LEU A 1 6.37 0.42 -12.38
N GLU A 2 6.24 1.75 -12.41
CA GLU A 2 7.41 2.64 -12.32
C GLU A 2 8.17 2.39 -11.02
N ASN A 3 9.49 2.16 -11.12
CA ASN A 3 10.40 1.83 -10.01
C ASN A 3 9.97 0.64 -9.14
N ASN A 4 9.10 -0.26 -9.64
CA ASN A 4 8.46 -1.32 -8.85
C ASN A 4 7.66 -0.81 -7.63
N LEU A 5 7.18 0.43 -7.70
CA LEU A 5 6.38 1.04 -6.64
C LEU A 5 4.92 1.19 -7.08
N CYS A 6 4.01 1.11 -6.12
CA CYS A 6 2.61 1.49 -6.30
C CYS A 6 2.52 2.99 -6.59
N GLN A 7 1.83 3.34 -7.67
CA GLN A 7 1.61 4.73 -8.10
C GLN A 7 0.19 5.24 -7.81
N SER A 8 -0.64 4.41 -7.16
CA SER A 8 -1.97 4.83 -6.72
C SER A 8 -1.86 5.49 -5.35
N PRO A 9 -2.44 6.68 -5.12
CA PRO A 9 -2.58 7.17 -3.75
C PRO A 9 -3.57 6.27 -2.99
N HIS A 10 -3.33 6.09 -1.70
CA HIS A 10 -4.22 5.36 -0.80
C HIS A 10 -4.52 6.12 0.48
N TRP A 11 -5.76 5.99 0.94
CA TRP A 11 -6.18 6.35 2.30
C TRP A 11 -6.74 5.12 2.96
N GLY A 12 -6.65 5.03 4.27
CA GLY A 12 -7.23 3.88 4.93
C GLY A 12 -7.18 3.92 6.43
N TYR A 13 -7.61 2.80 6.98
CA TYR A 13 -7.64 2.54 8.40
C TYR A 13 -7.23 1.08 8.65
N VAL A 14 -6.33 0.86 9.61
CA VAL A 14 -5.92 -0.49 10.01
C VAL A 14 -6.86 -0.98 11.10
N LEU A 15 -7.58 -2.07 10.83
CA LEU A 15 -8.46 -2.72 11.79
C LEU A 15 -7.65 -3.58 12.76
N GLU A 16 -6.74 -4.39 12.21
CA GLU A 16 -5.84 -5.27 12.95
C GLU A 16 -4.50 -5.38 12.23
N GLY A 17 -3.43 -5.70 12.97
CA GLY A 17 -2.12 -6.01 12.38
C GLY A 17 -1.10 -4.87 12.42
N GLU A 18 -0.11 -4.95 11.53
CA GLU A 18 0.94 -3.95 11.38
C GLU A 18 1.53 -3.97 9.97
N LEU A 19 1.70 -2.79 9.39
CA LEU A 19 2.21 -2.58 8.04
C LEU A 19 3.46 -1.70 8.09
N THR A 20 4.45 -2.00 7.26
CA THR A 20 5.53 -1.06 6.95
C THR A 20 5.39 -0.58 5.51
N VAL A 21 5.38 0.73 5.32
CA VAL A 21 5.37 1.37 4.01
C VAL A 21 6.76 1.95 3.76
N THR A 22 7.33 1.63 2.60
CA THR A 22 8.61 2.19 2.16
C THR A 22 8.34 3.08 0.93
N TYR A 23 8.82 4.32 0.98
CA TYR A 23 8.65 5.31 -0.07
C TYR A 23 9.83 5.34 -1.05
N ALA A 24 9.65 6.01 -2.19
CA ALA A 24 10.67 6.13 -3.24
C ALA A 24 12.00 6.75 -2.77
N ASP A 25 11.96 7.61 -1.74
CA ASP A 25 13.14 8.22 -1.12
C ASP A 25 13.82 7.33 -0.07
N GLY A 26 13.28 6.13 0.16
CA GLY A 26 13.76 5.18 1.15
C GLY A 26 13.26 5.44 2.58
N THR A 27 12.43 6.47 2.80
CA THR A 27 11.78 6.66 4.10
C THR A 27 10.79 5.54 4.36
N GLU A 28 10.64 5.18 5.63
CA GLU A 28 9.70 4.15 6.07
C GLU A 28 8.72 4.72 7.09
N GLU A 29 7.48 4.23 7.01
CA GLU A 29 6.41 4.49 7.96
C GLU A 29 5.87 3.15 8.45
N VAL A 30 5.74 3.00 9.77
CA VAL A 30 5.04 1.86 10.37
C VAL A 30 3.65 2.34 10.75
N VAL A 31 2.63 1.62 10.28
CA VAL A 31 1.22 1.88 10.58
C VAL A 31 0.68 0.75 11.44
N HIS A 32 0.17 1.11 12.60
CA HIS A 32 -0.36 0.18 13.60
C HIS A 32 -1.88 0.07 13.53
N GLU A 33 -2.40 -0.92 14.25
CA GLU A 33 -3.84 -1.05 14.48
C GLU A 33 -4.46 0.24 15.00
N GLN A 34 -5.69 0.51 14.57
CA GLN A 34 -6.49 1.67 14.93
C GLN A 34 -5.96 3.03 14.41
N GLU A 35 -5.03 3.02 13.45
CA GLU A 35 -4.52 4.24 12.82
C GLU A 35 -5.13 4.50 11.44
N LEU A 36 -5.34 5.80 11.15
CA LEU A 36 -5.66 6.31 9.83
C LEU A 36 -4.36 6.65 9.10
N PHE A 37 -4.30 6.41 7.80
CA PHE A 37 -3.11 6.69 7.01
C PHE A 37 -3.42 7.31 5.65
N TYR A 38 -2.40 7.94 5.08
CA TYR A 38 -2.34 8.35 3.68
C TYR A 38 -0.99 7.97 3.09
N TRP A 39 -1.00 7.23 1.98
CA TRP A 39 0.21 6.87 1.24
C TRP A 39 0.20 7.56 -0.13
N PRO A 40 1.11 8.52 -0.38
CA PRO A 40 1.25 9.13 -1.70
C PRO A 40 1.75 8.13 -2.75
N PRO A 41 1.59 8.42 -4.06
CA PRO A 41 2.20 7.64 -5.13
C PRO A 41 3.71 7.46 -4.93
N GLY A 42 4.23 6.28 -5.29
CA GLY A 42 5.64 5.93 -5.10
C GLY A 42 5.92 5.28 -3.76
N HIS A 43 5.15 4.25 -3.41
CA HIS A 43 5.37 3.45 -2.19
C HIS A 43 5.27 1.94 -2.45
N THR A 44 5.76 1.14 -1.50
CA THR A 44 5.51 -0.29 -1.41
C THR A 44 5.10 -0.65 0.00
N VAL A 45 4.27 -1.69 0.16
CA VAL A 45 3.76 -2.13 1.46
C VAL A 45 4.31 -3.51 1.76
N ARG A 46 4.80 -3.69 2.99
CA ARG A 46 5.18 -4.97 3.57
C ARG A 46 4.32 -5.22 4.80
N VAL A 47 3.68 -6.38 4.85
CA VAL A 47 2.93 -6.84 6.03
C VAL A 47 3.93 -7.42 7.03
N SER A 48 4.07 -6.79 8.20
CA SER A 48 4.99 -7.24 9.25
C SER A 48 4.31 -8.21 10.23
N ARG A 49 3.00 -8.04 10.42
CA ARG A 49 2.08 -8.93 11.17
C ARG A 49 0.78 -9.01 10.40
N ASP A 50 0.12 -10.18 10.39
CA ASP A 50 -1.19 -10.39 9.72
C ASP A 50 -2.11 -9.18 9.94
N ALA A 51 -2.60 -8.61 8.84
CA ALA A 51 -3.24 -7.31 8.85
C ALA A 51 -4.58 -7.31 8.11
N GLU A 52 -5.53 -6.59 8.70
CA GLU A 52 -6.83 -6.26 8.11
C GLU A 52 -6.97 -4.75 8.03
N LEU A 53 -7.35 -4.22 6.86
CA LEU A 53 -7.45 -2.79 6.63
C LEU A 53 -8.57 -2.44 5.65
N ILE A 54 -9.09 -1.23 5.81
CA ILE A 54 -9.96 -0.59 4.82
C ILE A 54 -9.08 0.33 3.96
N LEU A 55 -9.11 0.14 2.64
CA LEU A 55 -8.27 0.88 1.70
C LEU A 55 -9.12 1.58 0.63
N PHE A 56 -9.02 2.90 0.57
CA PHE A 56 -9.64 3.74 -0.45
C PHE A 56 -8.59 4.18 -1.47
N SER A 57 -8.93 4.08 -2.76
CA SER A 57 -8.06 4.58 -3.83
C SER A 57 -8.81 4.87 -5.13
N PRO A 58 -8.26 5.72 -6.01
CA PRO A 58 -8.79 5.93 -7.34
C PRO A 58 -8.77 4.64 -8.15
N GLN A 59 -9.94 4.25 -8.67
CA GLN A 59 -10.11 2.94 -9.32
C GLN A 59 -9.16 2.71 -10.50
N ARG A 60 -8.90 3.73 -11.32
CA ARG A 60 -8.08 3.59 -12.54
C ARG A 60 -6.62 3.27 -12.20
N GLU A 61 -6.05 4.04 -11.28
CA GLU A 61 -4.69 3.90 -10.79
C GLU A 61 -4.54 2.57 -10.04
N HIS A 62 -5.48 2.24 -9.14
CA HIS A 62 -5.47 0.98 -8.40
C HIS A 62 -5.56 -0.25 -9.31
N ASN A 63 -6.42 -0.22 -10.34
CA ASN A 63 -6.53 -1.31 -11.31
C ASN A 63 -5.21 -1.59 -12.02
N THR A 64 -4.41 -0.55 -12.30
CA THR A 64 -3.09 -0.73 -12.93
C THR A 64 -2.16 -1.55 -12.03
N VAL A 65 -2.21 -1.29 -10.72
CA VAL A 65 -1.43 -2.02 -9.71
C VAL A 65 -1.92 -3.46 -9.54
N ILE A 66 -3.23 -3.66 -9.40
CA ILE A 66 -3.82 -4.99 -9.25
C ILE A 66 -3.55 -5.87 -10.47
N ASN A 67 -3.71 -5.34 -11.68
CA ASN A 67 -3.42 -6.08 -12.91
C ASN A 67 -1.95 -6.50 -12.98
N HIS A 68 -1.04 -5.64 -12.52
CA HIS A 68 0.38 -5.98 -12.41
C HIS A 68 0.59 -7.13 -11.41
N ILE A 69 0.03 -7.05 -10.20
CA ILE A 69 0.14 -8.10 -9.18
C ILE A 69 -0.39 -9.44 -9.71
N ILE A 70 -1.59 -9.45 -10.30
CA ILE A 70 -2.20 -10.64 -10.91
C ILE A 70 -1.27 -11.25 -11.97
N SER A 71 -0.58 -10.42 -12.75
CA SER A 71 0.38 -10.93 -13.76
C SER A 71 1.63 -11.57 -13.16
N GLN A 72 2.05 -11.19 -11.95
CA GLN A 72 3.23 -11.74 -11.27
C GLN A 72 2.93 -13.02 -10.48
N MET A 73 1.65 -13.32 -10.24
CA MET A 73 1.21 -14.55 -9.55
C MET A 73 1.00 -15.74 -10.52
N LYS A 74 1.24 -15.55 -11.81
CA LYS A 74 1.21 -16.60 -12.83
C LYS A 74 2.62 -17.10 -13.13
#